data_AF-A0A317U882-F1
#
_entry.id   AF-A0A317U882-F1
#
_cell.length_a   1.000
_cell.length_b   1.000
_cell.length_c   1.000
_cell.angle_alpha   90.00
_cell.angle_beta   90.00
_cell.angle_gamma   90.00
#
_symmetry.space_group_name_H-M   'P 1'
#
loop_
_entity.id
_entity.type
_entity.pdbx_description
1 polymer ?
#
loop_
_entity_poly.entity_id
_entity_poly.type
_entity_poly.pdbx_seq_one_letter_code
_entity_poly.pdbx_strand_id
1 'polypeptide(L)'
;MKWPHWCVVVVFCFSSMAFAVNNQELSPKLILNQIKMIKEGELLGDDLYFDISVLRIKQPTQYIRIPEFPLHLPSSKINTLQPTLLWSEPIRSGEKVILIVSLMDQDSKPFNPDDVIGLIRVELKNEKGNLHLQWSRPNQKSAPMNWPINTTQKFLLSNANGQYELYLSILPQK
;
A
#
# COMPACT_ATOMS: atom_id res chain seq x y z
N MET A 1 69.89 -25.41 -39.13
CA MET A 1 68.51 -25.74 -39.56
C MET A 1 67.57 -25.35 -38.44
N LYS A 2 66.49 -24.63 -38.76
CA LYS A 2 65.67 -23.84 -37.82
C LYS A 2 64.56 -24.70 -37.19
N TRP A 3 64.38 -24.60 -35.88
CA TRP A 3 63.25 -25.17 -35.14
C TRP A 3 62.02 -24.26 -35.26
N PRO A 4 60.82 -24.77 -35.56
CA PRO A 4 59.62 -23.97 -35.44
C PRO A 4 59.07 -24.09 -34.01
N HIS A 5 59.05 -22.96 -33.30
CA HIS A 5 58.28 -22.82 -32.06
C HIS A 5 56.79 -22.74 -32.41
N TRP A 6 56.02 -23.73 -31.96
CA TRP A 6 54.56 -23.64 -31.92
C TRP A 6 54.13 -22.77 -30.74
N CYS A 7 53.67 -21.56 -31.03
CA CYS A 7 52.90 -20.74 -30.09
C CYS A 7 51.49 -21.33 -29.95
N VAL A 8 51.22 -21.99 -28.84
CA VAL A 8 49.85 -22.33 -28.44
C VAL A 8 49.22 -21.08 -27.86
N VAL A 9 48.31 -20.44 -28.61
CA VAL A 9 47.48 -19.34 -28.11
C VAL A 9 46.30 -19.95 -27.36
N VAL A 10 46.35 -19.92 -26.03
CA VAL A 10 45.21 -20.25 -25.17
C VAL A 10 44.34 -18.99 -25.06
N VAL A 11 43.31 -18.90 -25.90
CA VAL A 11 42.26 -17.86 -25.77
C VAL A 11 41.33 -18.27 -24.62
N PHE A 12 41.53 -17.69 -23.45
CA PHE A 12 40.53 -17.75 -22.38
C PHE A 12 39.34 -16.88 -22.77
N CYS A 13 38.30 -17.49 -23.32
CA CYS A 13 36.98 -16.87 -23.43
C CYS A 13 36.38 -16.73 -22.02
N PHE A 14 36.69 -15.62 -21.35
CA PHE A 14 35.94 -15.19 -20.17
C PHE A 14 34.55 -14.75 -20.65
N SER A 15 33.61 -15.69 -20.71
CA SER A 15 32.19 -15.38 -20.83
C SER A 15 31.76 -14.68 -19.55
N SER A 16 31.77 -13.35 -19.58
CA SER A 16 31.16 -12.52 -18.55
C SER A 16 29.67 -12.87 -18.50
N MET A 17 29.30 -13.74 -17.54
CA MET A 17 27.92 -13.95 -17.16
C MET A 17 27.43 -12.63 -16.56
N ALA A 18 26.89 -11.76 -17.42
CA ALA A 18 26.13 -10.61 -16.96
C ALA A 18 24.87 -11.15 -16.29
N PHE A 19 24.85 -11.16 -14.96
CA PHE A 19 23.61 -11.36 -14.21
C PHE A 19 22.70 -10.20 -14.56
N ALA A 20 21.70 -10.46 -15.41
CA ALA A 20 20.63 -9.50 -15.68
C ALA A 20 19.94 -9.19 -14.34
N VAL A 21 20.22 -8.01 -13.78
CA VAL A 21 19.44 -7.48 -12.68
C VAL A 21 18.02 -7.32 -13.21
N ASN A 22 17.09 -8.14 -12.71
CA ASN A 22 15.69 -8.06 -13.11
C ASN A 22 15.12 -6.72 -12.62
N ASN A 23 15.12 -5.72 -13.48
CA ASN A 23 14.59 -4.36 -13.25
C ASN A 23 13.06 -4.29 -13.39
N GLN A 24 12.37 -5.43 -13.22
CA GLN A 24 10.92 -5.49 -13.35
C GLN A 24 10.25 -4.60 -12.29
N GLU A 25 9.58 -3.55 -12.76
CA GLU A 25 8.71 -2.70 -11.95
C GLU A 25 7.31 -3.32 -11.87
N LEU A 26 6.65 -3.17 -10.73
CA LEU A 26 5.26 -3.60 -10.52
C LEU A 26 4.45 -2.41 -10.07
N SER A 27 3.21 -2.26 -10.56
CA SER A 27 2.34 -1.13 -10.20
C SER A 27 1.09 -1.61 -9.44
N PRO A 28 1.23 -2.14 -8.21
CA PRO A 28 0.07 -2.62 -7.45
C PRO A 28 -0.96 -1.51 -7.20
N LYS A 29 -2.21 -1.92 -7.04
CA LYS A 29 -3.32 -1.03 -6.68
C LYS A 29 -3.90 -1.42 -5.33
N LEU A 30 -3.94 -0.48 -4.39
CA LEU A 30 -4.72 -0.61 -3.17
C LEU A 30 -6.15 -0.16 -3.47
N ILE A 31 -7.10 -1.07 -3.33
CA ILE A 31 -8.52 -0.83 -3.60
C ILE A 31 -9.31 -0.93 -2.29
N LEU A 32 -10.14 0.08 -2.03
CA LEU A 32 -11.25 -0.01 -1.10
C LEU A 32 -12.42 -0.67 -1.83
N ASN A 33 -12.68 -1.94 -1.55
CA ASN A 33 -13.77 -2.69 -2.19
C ASN A 33 -15.12 -2.29 -1.59
N GLN A 34 -15.16 -2.12 -0.27
CA GLN A 34 -16.36 -1.77 0.48
C GLN A 34 -15.98 -1.16 1.82
N ILE A 35 -16.83 -0.29 2.33
CA ILE A 35 -16.82 0.18 3.71
C ILE A 35 -18.25 0.05 4.27
N LYS A 36 -18.36 -0.39 5.52
CA LYS A 36 -19.62 -0.50 6.24
C LYS A 36 -19.54 0.24 7.56
N MET A 37 -20.54 1.05 7.85
CA MET A 37 -20.74 1.62 9.17
C MET A 37 -21.43 0.59 10.07
N ILE A 38 -20.81 0.29 11.21
CA ILE A 38 -21.34 -0.62 12.23
C ILE A 38 -21.99 0.17 13.37
N LYS A 39 -21.38 1.31 13.73
CA LYS A 39 -21.86 2.25 14.74
C LYS A 39 -21.51 3.67 14.30
N GLU A 40 -22.50 4.55 14.25
CA GLU A 40 -22.30 5.99 14.05
C GLU A 40 -21.51 6.59 15.22
N GLY A 41 -20.59 7.50 14.90
CA GLY A 41 -19.84 8.23 15.90
C GLY A 41 -20.63 9.38 16.51
N GLU A 42 -21.16 10.24 15.65
CA GLU A 42 -21.89 11.43 16.05
C GLU A 42 -23.38 11.38 15.72
N LEU A 43 -24.19 12.16 16.47
CA LEU A 43 -25.64 12.27 16.26
C LEU A 43 -26.01 12.83 14.88
N LEU A 44 -25.13 13.63 14.28
CA LEU A 44 -25.30 14.21 12.95
C LEU A 44 -24.59 13.39 11.85
N GLY A 45 -23.90 12.32 12.23
CA GLY A 45 -23.12 11.46 11.36
C GLY A 45 -21.71 11.98 11.10
N ASP A 46 -20.79 11.04 10.94
CA ASP A 46 -19.36 11.28 10.70
C ASP A 46 -19.11 11.76 9.25
N ASP A 47 -18.10 12.63 9.05
CA ASP A 47 -17.64 13.12 7.75
C ASP A 47 -16.30 12.47 7.39
N LEU A 48 -16.37 11.37 6.66
CA LEU A 48 -15.25 10.42 6.57
C LEU A 48 -14.30 10.72 5.42
N TYR A 49 -13.01 10.56 5.65
CA TYR A 49 -12.02 10.52 4.58
C TYR A 49 -10.89 9.54 4.90
N PHE A 50 -10.12 9.17 3.87
CA PHE A 50 -8.90 8.40 4.02
C PHE A 50 -7.68 9.29 3.91
N ASP A 51 -6.75 9.16 4.85
CA ASP A 51 -5.39 9.70 4.75
C ASP A 51 -4.41 8.55 4.52
N ILE A 52 -3.65 8.62 3.44
CA ILE A 52 -2.68 7.60 3.05
C ILE A 52 -1.29 8.22 3.10
N SER A 53 -0.50 7.82 4.10
CA SER A 53 0.93 8.12 4.14
C SER A 53 1.71 7.06 3.36
N VAL A 54 2.49 7.49 2.37
CA VAL A 54 3.35 6.64 1.55
C VAL A 54 4.80 6.84 1.99
N LEU A 55 5.41 5.78 2.51
CA LEU A 55 6.79 5.79 3.00
C LEU A 55 7.67 4.94 2.09
N ARG A 56 8.72 5.56 1.55
CA ARG A 56 9.76 4.94 0.73
C ARG A 56 11.13 5.25 1.32
N ILE A 57 12.08 4.34 1.12
CA ILE A 57 13.44 4.53 1.62
C ILE A 57 14.09 5.70 0.88
N LYS A 58 14.66 6.67 1.62
CA LYS A 58 15.35 7.86 1.09
C LYS A 58 14.46 8.80 0.24
N GLN A 59 13.16 8.79 0.44
CA GLN A 59 12.23 9.74 -0.17
C GLN A 59 11.40 10.44 0.93
N PRO A 60 10.96 11.70 0.72
CA PRO A 60 10.00 12.33 1.61
C PRO A 60 8.70 11.52 1.71
N THR A 61 8.05 11.54 2.86
CA THR A 61 6.71 10.96 3.01
C THR A 61 5.72 11.74 2.16
N GLN A 62 4.95 11.04 1.34
CA GLN A 62 3.85 11.59 0.57
C GLN A 62 2.53 11.31 1.30
N TYR A 63 1.63 12.29 1.27
CA TYR A 63 0.31 12.22 1.92
C TYR A 63 -0.76 12.37 0.87
N ILE A 64 -1.75 11.47 0.87
CA ILE A 64 -2.84 11.45 -0.10
C ILE A 64 -4.15 11.42 0.67
N ARG A 65 -5.03 12.39 0.44
CA ARG A 65 -6.39 12.44 1.00
C ARG A 65 -7.39 11.94 -0.04
N ILE A 66 -8.29 11.03 0.37
CA ILE A 66 -9.35 10.47 -0.50
C ILE A 66 -10.70 10.57 0.21
N PRO A 67 -11.74 11.15 -0.43
CA PRO A 67 -11.73 11.67 -1.80
C PRO A 67 -10.97 13.00 -1.92
N GLU A 68 -10.50 13.31 -3.13
CA GLU A 68 -9.95 14.63 -3.45
C GLU A 68 -11.05 15.70 -3.54
N PHE A 69 -12.25 15.31 -3.98
CA PHE A 69 -13.44 16.16 -3.99
C PHE A 69 -14.75 15.32 -4.05
N PRO A 70 -15.77 15.62 -3.22
CA PRO A 70 -15.70 16.44 -2.01
C PRO A 70 -14.67 15.87 -1.02
N LEU A 71 -14.11 16.71 -0.14
CA LEU A 71 -12.98 16.33 0.73
C LEU A 71 -13.34 15.32 1.84
N HIS A 72 -14.63 14.97 1.96
CA HIS A 72 -15.16 13.98 2.90
C HIS A 72 -16.38 13.30 2.28
N LEU A 73 -16.73 12.17 2.88
CA LEU A 73 -17.87 11.34 2.54
C LEU A 73 -18.80 11.30 3.75
N PRO A 74 -20.05 11.77 3.64
CA PRO A 74 -20.98 11.67 4.75
C PRO A 74 -21.23 10.19 5.05
N SER A 75 -21.16 9.82 6.32
CA SER A 75 -21.36 8.46 6.83
C SER A 75 -22.66 7.82 6.33
N SER A 76 -23.72 8.62 6.17
CA SER A 76 -25.00 8.20 5.57
C SER A 76 -24.90 7.58 4.16
N LYS A 77 -23.86 7.90 3.39
CA LYS A 77 -23.64 7.37 2.03
C LYS A 77 -22.55 6.31 1.97
N ILE A 78 -21.83 6.08 3.07
CA ILE A 78 -20.60 5.29 3.07
C ILE A 78 -20.83 3.84 2.62
N ASN A 79 -21.97 3.25 3.02
CA ASN A 79 -22.34 1.87 2.67
C ASN A 79 -22.61 1.67 1.17
N THR A 80 -22.81 2.76 0.42
CA THR A 80 -23.10 2.75 -1.02
C THR A 80 -21.88 3.08 -1.89
N LEU A 81 -20.71 3.30 -1.25
CA LEU A 81 -19.49 3.65 -1.95
C LEU A 81 -19.10 2.53 -2.92
N GLN A 82 -18.88 2.91 -4.17
CA GLN A 82 -18.33 2.01 -5.18
C GLN A 82 -16.86 1.66 -4.85
N PRO A 83 -16.34 0.54 -5.37
CA PRO A 83 -14.92 0.22 -5.22
C PRO A 83 -14.05 1.40 -5.66
N THR A 84 -13.19 1.87 -4.76
CA THR A 84 -12.43 3.11 -4.91
C THR A 84 -10.93 2.80 -4.89
N LEU A 85 -10.20 3.35 -5.85
CA LEU A 85 -8.74 3.30 -5.85
C LEU A 85 -8.21 4.19 -4.72
N LEU A 86 -7.50 3.60 -3.77
CA LEU A 86 -6.86 4.34 -2.70
C LEU A 86 -5.43 4.74 -3.06
N TRP A 87 -4.67 3.87 -3.73
CA TRP A 87 -3.29 4.18 -4.09
C TRP A 87 -2.80 3.28 -5.22
N SER A 88 -1.96 3.82 -6.11
CA SER A 88 -1.20 3.03 -7.07
C SER A 88 0.01 3.79 -7.58
N GLU A 89 1.19 3.21 -7.39
CA GLU A 89 2.45 3.71 -7.93
C GLU A 89 3.39 2.53 -8.25
N PRO A 90 4.36 2.72 -9.15
CA PRO A 90 5.37 1.70 -9.43
C PRO A 90 6.25 1.41 -8.20
N ILE A 91 6.66 0.15 -8.08
CA ILE A 91 7.60 -0.38 -7.10
C ILE A 91 8.70 -1.10 -7.85
N ARG A 92 9.93 -0.58 -7.77
CA ARG A 92 11.10 -1.17 -8.42
C ARG A 92 11.54 -2.46 -7.75
N SER A 93 12.22 -3.31 -8.49
CA SER A 93 12.86 -4.50 -7.93
C SER A 93 13.82 -4.11 -6.79
N GLY A 94 13.68 -4.77 -5.64
CA GLY A 94 14.40 -4.46 -4.40
C GLY A 94 13.77 -3.34 -3.55
N GLU A 95 12.77 -2.64 -4.07
CA GLU A 95 12.11 -1.54 -3.35
C GLU A 95 11.04 -2.06 -2.38
N LYS A 96 10.90 -1.35 -1.26
CA LYS A 96 9.81 -1.51 -0.30
C LYS A 96 9.06 -0.20 -0.16
N VAL A 97 7.74 -0.28 -0.23
CA VAL A 97 6.79 0.80 0.06
C VAL A 97 5.96 0.41 1.27
N ILE A 98 5.78 1.33 2.19
CA ILE A 98 4.86 1.17 3.33
C ILE A 98 3.74 2.18 3.17
N LEU A 99 2.50 1.71 3.15
CA LEU A 99 1.30 2.53 3.16
C LEU A 99 0.71 2.51 4.56
N ILE A 100 0.46 3.68 5.14
CA ILE A 100 -0.37 3.82 6.34
C ILE A 100 -1.70 4.41 5.90
N VAL A 101 -2.73 3.57 5.90
CA VAL A 101 -4.10 3.92 5.53
C VAL A 101 -4.86 4.25 6.80
N SER A 102 -5.26 5.51 6.92
CA SER A 102 -5.99 6.04 8.08
C SER A 102 -7.41 6.33 7.65
N LEU A 103 -8.40 5.80 8.37
CA LEU A 103 -9.78 6.28 8.28
C LEU A 103 -9.93 7.40 9.32
N MET A 104 -10.40 8.55 8.86
CA MET A 104 -10.50 9.78 9.63
C MET A 104 -11.94 10.27 9.64
N ASP A 105 -12.33 10.90 10.72
CA ASP A 105 -13.54 11.70 10.84
C ASP A 105 -13.17 13.18 10.80
N GLN A 106 -13.82 13.95 9.94
CA GLN A 106 -13.53 15.36 9.76
C GLN A 106 -14.43 16.20 10.66
N ASP A 107 -13.82 16.82 11.66
CA ASP A 107 -14.54 17.71 12.56
C ASP A 107 -14.92 19.04 11.87
N SER A 108 -16.04 19.62 12.31
CA SER A 108 -16.45 20.94 11.88
C SER A 108 -15.45 22.00 12.38
N LYS A 109 -14.78 22.67 11.43
CA LYS A 109 -13.94 23.84 11.74
C LYS A 109 -14.78 24.93 12.43
N PRO A 110 -14.22 25.69 13.38
CA PRO A 110 -12.79 25.79 13.73
C PRO A 110 -12.32 24.93 14.92
N PHE A 111 -13.16 24.07 15.50
CA PHE A 111 -13.01 23.75 16.92
C PHE A 111 -12.14 22.52 17.27
N ASN A 112 -11.80 21.63 16.33
CA ASN A 112 -10.99 20.44 16.63
C ASN A 112 -10.12 19.96 15.44
N PRO A 113 -9.01 19.24 15.71
CA PRO A 113 -8.32 18.45 14.70
C PRO A 113 -9.15 17.21 14.31
N ASP A 114 -9.03 16.78 13.06
CA ASP A 114 -9.69 15.57 12.52
C ASP A 114 -9.36 14.32 13.39
N ASP A 115 -10.37 13.49 13.66
CA ASP A 115 -10.29 12.34 14.56
C ASP A 115 -9.86 11.07 13.83
N VAL A 116 -8.84 10.37 14.35
CA VAL A 116 -8.41 9.08 13.78
C VAL A 116 -9.36 7.97 14.24
N ILE A 117 -10.09 7.35 13.32
CA ILE A 117 -10.93 6.17 13.60
C ILE A 117 -10.09 4.89 13.67
N GLY A 118 -9.10 4.76 12.79
CA GLY A 118 -8.18 3.62 12.83
C GLY A 118 -7.16 3.62 11.71
N LEU A 119 -6.16 2.74 11.86
CA LEU A 119 -4.99 2.66 11.00
C LEU A 119 -4.77 1.24 10.51
N ILE A 120 -4.46 1.11 9.22
CA ILE A 120 -4.02 -0.14 8.58
C ILE A 120 -2.68 0.13 7.93
N ARG A 121 -1.68 -0.69 8.24
CA ARG A 121 -0.36 -0.64 7.61
C ARG A 121 -0.24 -1.75 6.58
N VAL A 122 0.13 -1.37 5.36
CA VAL A 122 0.36 -2.27 4.22
C VAL A 122 1.82 -2.15 3.83
N GLU A 123 2.58 -3.24 3.91
CA GLU A 123 3.93 -3.30 3.36
C GLU A 123 3.92 -4.04 2.04
N LEU A 124 4.49 -3.39 1.02
CA LEU A 124 4.65 -3.91 -0.32
C LEU A 124 6.14 -3.94 -0.64
N LYS A 125 6.66 -5.11 -1.00
CA LYS A 125 8.06 -5.27 -1.41
C LYS A 125 8.14 -6.02 -2.72
N ASN A 126 8.81 -5.44 -3.71
CA ASN A 126 9.08 -6.14 -4.96
C ASN A 126 10.43 -6.85 -4.86
N GLU A 127 10.43 -8.17 -4.75
CA GLU A 127 11.64 -8.99 -4.78
C GLU A 127 11.77 -9.68 -6.14
N LYS A 128 12.63 -9.13 -7.00
CA LYS A 128 12.95 -9.71 -8.32
C LYS A 128 11.72 -9.95 -9.21
N GLY A 129 10.73 -9.06 -9.17
CA GLY A 129 9.48 -9.17 -9.92
C GLY A 129 8.35 -9.91 -9.20
N ASN A 130 8.58 -10.35 -7.96
CA ASN A 130 7.55 -10.92 -7.10
C ASN A 130 7.14 -9.91 -6.03
N LEU A 131 5.84 -9.56 -5.99
CA LEU A 131 5.30 -8.69 -4.97
C LEU A 131 5.04 -9.49 -3.69
N HIS A 132 5.66 -9.06 -2.60
CA HIS A 132 5.39 -9.52 -1.24
C HIS A 132 4.49 -8.51 -0.54
N LEU A 133 3.49 -9.02 0.18
CA LEU A 133 2.45 -8.24 0.84
C LEU A 133 2.33 -8.63 2.30
N GLN A 134 2.34 -7.64 3.19
CA GLN A 134 2.12 -7.82 4.61
C GLN A 134 1.17 -6.75 5.14
N TRP A 135 0.17 -7.18 5.91
CA TRP A 135 -0.79 -6.29 6.56
C TRP A 135 -0.55 -6.25 8.05
N SER A 136 -0.79 -5.10 8.69
CA SER A 136 -0.81 -4.99 10.14
C SER A 136 -1.74 -3.85 10.58
N ARG A 137 -2.10 -3.84 11.87
CA ARG A 137 -2.87 -2.77 12.51
C ARG A 137 -2.01 -2.14 13.60
N PRO A 138 -1.34 -1.00 13.34
CA PRO A 138 -0.33 -0.45 14.25
C PRO A 138 -0.79 -0.25 15.69
N ASN A 139 -2.06 0.07 15.91
CA ASN A 139 -2.62 0.34 17.24
C ASN A 139 -3.22 -0.91 17.91
N GLN A 140 -3.00 -2.10 17.36
CA GLN A 140 -3.48 -3.35 17.93
C GLN A 140 -2.32 -4.33 18.13
N LYS A 141 -2.36 -5.11 19.22
CA LYS A 141 -1.35 -6.13 19.54
C LYS A 141 -1.35 -7.34 18.59
N SER A 142 -2.05 -7.26 17.45
CA SER A 142 -2.08 -8.33 16.45
C SER A 142 -0.76 -8.40 15.70
N ALA A 143 -0.23 -9.62 15.56
CA ALA A 143 0.91 -9.86 14.68
C ALA A 143 0.59 -9.45 13.24
N PRO A 144 1.59 -8.99 12.47
CA PRO A 144 1.43 -8.80 11.04
C PRO A 144 0.98 -10.09 10.33
N MET A 145 0.15 -9.95 9.30
CA MET A 145 -0.43 -11.05 8.54
C MET A 145 0.04 -11.00 7.09
N ASN A 146 0.57 -12.12 6.60
CA ASN A 146 0.88 -12.30 5.19
C ASN A 146 -0.36 -12.91 4.53
N TRP A 147 -1.01 -12.16 3.66
CA TRP A 147 -2.19 -12.61 2.94
C TRP A 147 -1.91 -12.67 1.44
N PRO A 148 -2.61 -13.56 0.71
CA PRO A 148 -2.47 -13.61 -0.73
C PRO A 148 -2.86 -12.28 -1.38
N ILE A 149 -2.10 -11.90 -2.40
CA ILE A 149 -2.46 -10.82 -3.31
C ILE A 149 -3.78 -11.17 -4.02
N ASN A 150 -4.54 -10.16 -4.44
CA ASN A 150 -5.84 -10.32 -5.10
C ASN A 150 -6.92 -10.97 -4.21
N THR A 151 -6.77 -10.88 -2.90
CA THR A 151 -7.78 -11.30 -1.92
C THR A 151 -8.28 -10.11 -1.13
N THR A 152 -9.60 -9.98 -0.99
CA THR A 152 -10.23 -8.94 -0.18
C THR A 152 -10.10 -9.27 1.30
N GLN A 153 -9.66 -8.28 2.07
CA GLN A 153 -9.33 -8.39 3.48
C GLN A 153 -10.24 -7.48 4.30
N LYS A 154 -10.80 -8.04 5.37
CA LYS A 154 -11.70 -7.34 6.28
C LYS A 154 -10.92 -6.75 7.46
N PHE A 155 -11.15 -5.48 7.74
CA PHE A 155 -10.61 -4.78 8.91
C PHE A 155 -11.74 -4.10 9.67
N LEU A 156 -11.77 -4.30 10.98
CA LEU A 156 -12.64 -3.55 11.89
C LEU A 156 -11.83 -2.42 12.51
N LEU A 157 -12.23 -1.18 12.24
CA LEU A 157 -11.67 0.05 12.80
C LEU A 157 -12.69 0.72 13.72
N SER A 158 -12.21 1.34 14.79
CA SER A 158 -13.08 1.96 15.78
C SER A 158 -12.30 2.94 16.64
N ASN A 159 -12.90 4.07 16.96
CA ASN A 159 -12.48 4.96 18.03
C ASN A 159 -13.56 5.00 19.13
N ALA A 160 -13.54 6.01 20.00
CA ALA A 160 -14.54 6.17 21.05
C ALA A 160 -15.96 6.40 20.50
N ASN A 161 -16.04 7.03 19.32
CA ASN A 161 -17.28 7.52 18.76
C ASN A 161 -17.83 6.46 17.78
N GLY A 162 -17.13 6.18 16.69
CA GLY A 162 -17.61 5.36 15.57
C GLY A 162 -16.94 3.99 15.42
N GLN A 163 -17.60 3.11 14.67
CA GLN A 163 -17.08 1.79 14.30
C GLN A 163 -17.38 1.45 12.84
N TYR A 164 -16.34 1.03 12.13
CA TYR A 164 -16.36 0.82 10.69
C TYR A 164 -15.68 -0.48 10.29
N GLU A 165 -16.24 -1.14 9.28
CA GLU A 165 -15.69 -2.33 8.66
C GLU A 165 -15.21 -2.01 7.24
N LEU A 166 -13.92 -2.16 6.99
CA LEU A 166 -13.27 -1.91 5.72
C LEU A 166 -12.95 -3.23 5.02
N TYR A 167 -13.10 -3.24 3.70
CA TYR A 167 -12.76 -4.35 2.82
C TYR A 167 -11.72 -3.88 1.80
N LEU A 168 -10.45 -4.22 2.03
CA LEU A 168 -9.33 -3.76 1.20
C LEU A 168 -8.72 -4.90 0.38
N SER A 169 -8.23 -4.61 -0.81
CA SER A 169 -7.48 -5.59 -1.61
C SER A 169 -6.27 -4.93 -2.27
N ILE A 170 -5.26 -5.73 -2.56
CA ILE A 170 -4.13 -5.35 -3.41
C ILE A 170 -4.26 -6.10 -4.72
N LEU A 171 -4.45 -5.38 -5.82
CA LEU A 171 -4.48 -5.94 -7.16
C LEU A 171 -3.09 -5.84 -7.80
N PRO A 172 -2.57 -6.92 -8.38
CA PRO A 172 -1.31 -6.86 -9.12
C PRO A 172 -1.55 -6.17 -10.47
N GLN A 173 -0.65 -5.29 -10.89
CA GLN A 173 -0.58 -4.81 -12.28
C GLN A 173 0.79 -5.19 -12.82
N LYS A 174 0.79 -6.02 -13.88
CA LYS A 174 1.97 -6.38 -14.66
C LYS A 174 2.19 -5.35 -15.76
#